data_AF-A0A4S0I6S8-F1
#
_entry.id   AF-A0A4S0I6S8-F1
#
_cell.length_a   1.000
_cell.length_b   1.000
_cell.length_c   1.000
_cell.angle_alpha   90.00
_cell.angle_beta   90.00
_cell.angle_gamma   90.00
#
_symmetry.space_group_name_H-M   'P 1'
#
loop_
_entity.id
_entity.type
_entity.pdbx_description
1 polymer ?
#
loop_
_entity_poly.entity_id
_entity_poly.type
_entity_poly.pdbx_seq_one_letter_code
_entity_poly.pdbx_strand_id
1 'polypeptide(L)' 'MTYWVGTSWKMNKTLAEALAFAEAIAAFTIGFDKRIQPFVIPPFTAVREVKKALSSTHIKVGAQNMHWADNGAWSGEISP' A
#
# COMPACT_ATOMS: atom_id res chain seq x y z
N MET A 1 -10.15 -19.67 -6.76
CA MET A 1 -8.72 -19.32 -6.82
C MET A 1 -8.62 -17.81 -6.83
N THR A 2 -7.79 -17.22 -5.96
CA THR A 2 -7.56 -15.76 -5.92
C THR A 2 -6.17 -15.46 -6.49
N TYR A 3 -6.08 -14.51 -7.41
CA TYR A 3 -4.85 -14.03 -8.02
C TYR A 3 -4.42 -12.74 -7.33
N TRP A 4 -3.27 -12.77 -6.67
CA TRP A 4 -2.70 -11.59 -6.03
C TRP A 4 -1.84 -10.85 -7.04
N VAL A 5 -2.21 -9.62 -7.35
CA VAL A 5 -1.48 -8.78 -8.31
C VAL A 5 -1.30 -7.42 -7.69
N GLY A 6 -0.08 -6.91 -7.68
CA GLY A 6 0.19 -5.65 -7.02
C GLY A 6 1.57 -5.11 -7.33
N THR A 7 1.86 -3.95 -6.77
CA THR A 7 3.11 -3.25 -7.01
C THR A 7 3.75 -2.79 -5.70
N SER A 8 5.06 -3.00 -5.59
CA SER A 8 5.90 -2.29 -4.62
C SER A 8 6.54 -1.11 -5.31
N TRP A 9 6.35 0.08 -4.74
CA TRP A 9 6.90 1.31 -5.32
C TRP A 9 8.40 1.46 -5.04
N LYS A 10 8.97 0.60 -4.18
CA LYS A 10 10.32 0.79 -3.63
C LYS A 10 10.44 2.19 -3.04
N MET A 11 11.60 2.84 -3.10
CA MET A 11 11.79 4.21 -2.64
C MET A 11 11.39 5.25 -3.70
N ASN A 12 10.13 5.22 -4.14
CA ASN A 12 9.60 6.18 -5.11
C ASN A 12 8.27 6.78 -4.65
N LYS A 13 7.96 7.94 -5.24
CA LYS A 13 6.79 8.79 -5.01
C LYS A 13 6.87 9.62 -3.73
N THR A 14 6.69 10.91 -3.91
CA THR A 14 6.27 11.85 -2.89
C THR A 14 4.84 11.54 -2.44
N LEU A 15 4.39 12.16 -1.34
CA LEU A 15 3.02 12.00 -0.86
C LEU A 15 1.98 12.41 -1.93
N ALA A 16 2.21 13.50 -2.66
CA ALA A 16 1.30 13.96 -3.70
C ALA A 16 1.17 12.94 -4.84
N GLU A 17 2.30 12.39 -5.33
CA GLU A 17 2.29 11.36 -6.38
C GLU A 17 1.67 10.05 -5.89
N ALA A 18 1.85 9.71 -4.61
CA ALA A 18 1.23 8.55 -3.98
C ALA A 18 -0.30 8.66 -3.94
N LEU A 19 -0.82 9.83 -3.57
CA LEU A 19 -2.26 10.09 -3.53
C LEU A 19 -2.87 10.14 -4.94
N ALA A 20 -2.19 10.78 -5.90
CA ALA A 20 -2.63 10.77 -7.30
C ALA A 20 -2.68 9.34 -7.86
N PHE A 21 -1.70 8.49 -7.52
CA PHE A 21 -1.75 7.07 -7.88
C PHE A 21 -2.91 6.34 -7.22
N ALA A 22 -3.15 6.58 -5.92
CA ALA A 22 -4.23 5.94 -5.16
C ALA A 22 -5.61 6.27 -5.75
N GLU A 23 -5.85 7.51 -6.13
CA GLU A 23 -7.09 7.93 -6.81
C GLU A 23 -7.25 7.22 -8.16
N ALA A 24 -6.20 7.23 -8.99
CA ALA A 24 -6.23 6.61 -10.31
C ALA A 24 -6.49 5.10 -10.25
N ILE A 25 -5.84 4.38 -9.33
CA ILE A 25 -6.03 2.93 -9.19
C ILE A 25 -7.40 2.59 -8.58
N ALA A 26 -7.93 3.42 -7.67
CA ALA A 26 -9.28 3.23 -7.13
C ALA A 26 -10.33 3.30 -8.25
N ALA A 27 -10.22 4.27 -9.15
CA ALA A 27 -11.09 4.38 -10.32
C ALA A 27 -10.90 3.22 -11.31
N PHE A 28 -9.65 2.83 -11.60
CA PHE A 28 -9.33 1.77 -12.56
C PHE A 28 -9.83 0.38 -12.13
N THR A 29 -9.88 0.11 -10.83
CA THR A 29 -10.28 -1.21 -10.30
C THR A 29 -11.79 -1.43 -10.24
N ILE A 30 -12.59 -0.42 -10.62
CA ILE A 30 -14.04 -0.57 -10.80
C ILE A 30 -14.28 -1.54 -11.96
N GLY A 31 -14.80 -2.73 -11.66
CA GLY A 31 -15.08 -3.76 -12.66
C GLY A 31 -13.99 -4.83 -12.81
N PHE A 32 -12.99 -4.87 -11.93
CA PHE A 32 -12.07 -6.00 -11.85
C PHE A 32 -12.82 -7.33 -11.64
N ASP A 33 -12.26 -8.38 -12.24
CA ASP A 33 -12.70 -9.74 -11.92
C ASP A 33 -12.51 -10.00 -10.42
N LYS A 34 -13.54 -10.53 -9.76
CA LYS A 34 -13.56 -10.79 -8.31
C LYS A 34 -12.46 -11.75 -7.85
N ARG A 35 -11.83 -12.50 -8.78
CA ARG A 35 -10.71 -13.38 -8.50
C ARG A 35 -9.41 -12.61 -8.32
N ILE A 36 -9.31 -11.34 -8.72
CA ILE A 36 -8.10 -10.53 -8.55
C ILE A 36 -8.14 -9.83 -7.19
N GLN A 37 -7.09 -10.01 -6.39
CA GLN A 37 -6.86 -9.24 -5.17
C GLN A 37 -5.74 -8.24 -5.44
N PRO A 38 -6.07 -6.98 -5.76
CA PRO A 38 -5.08 -5.94 -5.97
C PRO A 38 -4.43 -5.53 -4.64
N PHE A 39 -3.14 -5.19 -4.70
CA PHE A 39 -2.43 -4.58 -3.58
C PHE A 39 -1.38 -3.55 -4.02
N VAL A 40 -1.08 -2.61 -3.12
CA VAL A 40 0.01 -1.64 -3.29
C VAL A 40 0.89 -1.60 -2.05
N ILE A 41 2.20 -1.41 -2.24
CA ILE A 41 3.20 -1.33 -1.17
C ILE A 41 3.99 -0.02 -1.30
N PRO A 42 3.46 1.10 -0.77
CA PRO A 42 4.11 2.41 -0.79
C PRO A 42 5.34 2.50 0.15
N PRO A 43 6.23 3.51 0.00
CA PRO A 43 7.18 3.85 1.05
C PRO A 43 6.46 4.12 2.36
N PHE A 44 7.11 3.83 3.49
CA PHE A 44 6.49 3.97 4.81
C PHE A 44 5.97 5.39 5.08
N THR A 45 6.66 6.41 4.58
CA THR A 45 6.26 7.82 4.70
C THR A 45 4.91 8.15 4.07
N ALA A 46 4.40 7.32 3.15
CA ALA A 46 3.11 7.50 2.48
C ALA A 46 2.06 6.44 2.86
N VAL A 47 2.43 5.38 3.59
CA VAL A 47 1.57 4.18 3.77
C VAL A 47 0.22 4.50 4.42
N ARG A 48 0.22 5.35 5.45
CA ARG A 48 -0.99 5.72 6.18
C ARG A 48 -1.99 6.46 5.29
N GLU A 49 -1.51 7.46 4.55
CA GLU A 49 -2.37 8.29 3.69
C GLU A 49 -2.88 7.49 2.49
N VAL A 50 -2.05 6.65 1.88
CA VAL A 50 -2.48 5.72 0.82
C VAL A 50 -3.54 4.75 1.34
N LYS A 51 -3.35 4.20 2.56
CA LYS A 51 -4.35 3.32 3.18
C LYS A 51 -5.68 4.02 3.41
N LYS A 52 -5.65 5.28 3.85
CA LYS A 52 -6.85 6.10 4.04
C LYS A 52 -7.55 6.36 2.70
N ALA A 53 -6.81 6.77 1.67
CA ALA A 53 -7.34 7.07 0.34
C ALA A 53 -8.02 5.84 -0.32
N LEU A 54 -7.48 4.64 -0.08
CA LEU A 54 -8.00 3.40 -0.66
C LEU A 54 -9.03 2.67 0.23
N SER A 55 -9.47 3.28 1.33
CA SER A 55 -10.29 2.62 2.36
C SER A 55 -11.66 2.11 1.89
N SER A 56 -12.25 2.73 0.87
CA SER A 56 -13.52 2.33 0.26
C SER A 56 -13.37 1.27 -0.85
N THR A 57 -12.14 0.83 -1.13
CA THR A 57 -11.83 -0.15 -2.18
C THR A 57 -11.49 -1.51 -1.59
N HIS A 58 -11.45 -2.54 -2.43
CA HIS A 58 -10.94 -3.87 -2.05
C HIS A 58 -9.40 -3.98 -2.19
N ILE A 59 -8.70 -2.91 -2.58
CA ILE A 59 -7.24 -2.89 -2.72
C ILE A 59 -6.59 -2.99 -1.34
N LYS A 60 -5.65 -3.93 -1.17
CA LYS A 60 -4.85 -4.04 0.06
C LYS A 60 -3.66 -3.09 0.02
N VAL A 61 -3.25 -2.60 1.19
CA VAL A 61 -2.06 -1.76 1.34
C VAL A 61 -1.13 -2.44 2.33
N GLY A 62 0.14 -2.58 1.96
CA GLY A 62 1.19 -3.16 2.81
C GLY A 62 2.34 -2.19 3.06
N ALA A 63 3.20 -2.52 4.02
CA ALA A 63 4.49 -1.86 4.22
C ALA A 63 5.61 -2.61 3.50
N GLN A 64 6.69 -1.92 3.13
CA GLN A 64 7.82 -2.53 2.40
C GLN A 64 8.76 -3.32 3.31
N ASN A 65 8.84 -2.93 4.58
CA ASN A 65 9.61 -3.61 5.60
C ASN A 65 8.96 -3.38 6.97
N MET A 66 9.22 -4.30 7.89
CA MET A 66 8.92 -4.18 9.31
C MET A 66 9.98 -4.94 10.10
N HIS A 67 10.28 -4.44 11.29
CA HIS A 67 11.13 -5.07 12.28
C HIS A 67 10.42 -6.30 12.87
N TRP A 68 11.15 -7.26 13.43
CA TRP A 68 10.53 -8.46 14.02
C TRP A 68 9.92 -8.23 15.41
N ALA A 69 10.32 -7.15 16.09
CA ALA A 69 9.88 -6.82 17.44
C ALA A 69 8.82 -5.71 17.42
N ASP A 70 7.81 -5.83 18.29
CA ASP A 70 6.71 -4.87 18.44
C ASP A 70 7.19 -3.48 18.92
N ASN A 71 8.25 -3.44 19.72
CA ASN A 71 8.90 -2.20 20.18
C ASN A 71 10.36 -2.47 20.62
N GLY A 72 11.14 -1.40 20.80
CA GLY A 72 12.51 -1.49 21.35
C GLY A 72 13.43 -0.38 20.88
N ALA A 73 14.72 -0.49 21.24
CA ALA A 73 15.77 0.47 20.88
C ALA A 73 16.29 0.27 19.45
N TRP A 74 15.39 0.35 18.46
CA TRP A 74 15.66 0.08 17.05
C TRP A 74 15.50 1.37 16.22
N SER A 75 16.42 2.32 16.41
CA SER A 75 16.35 3.63 15.75
C SER A 75 16.24 3.50 14.23
N GLY A 76 15.15 4.04 13.67
CA GLY A 76 14.88 4.05 12.23
C GLY A 76 14.04 2.86 11.72
N GLU A 77 13.86 1.82 12.53
CA GLU A 77 13.04 0.67 12.18
C GLU A 77 11.55 0.91 12.46
N ILE A 78 10.70 0.13 11.79
CA ILE A 78 9.24 0.21 11.87
C ILE A 78 8.68 -1.05 12.54
N SER A 79 7.83 -0.91 13.56
CA SER A 79 7.15 -2.05 14.18
C SER A 79 6.14 -2.72 13.22
N PRO A 80 5.85 -4.02 13.37
CA PRO A 80 4.79 -4.72 12.64
C PRO A 80 3.39 -4.07 12.74
#